data_AF-A0AA38CS59-F1
#
_entry.id   AF-A0AA38CS59-F1
#
_cell.length_a   1.000
_cell.length_b   1.000
_cell.length_c   1.000
_cell.angle_alpha   90.00
_cell.angle_beta   90.00
_cell.angle_gamma   90.00
#
_symmetry.space_group_name_H-M   'P 1'
#
loop_
_entity.id
_entity.type
_entity.pdbx_description
1 polymer ?
#
loop_
_entity_poly.entity_id
_entity_poly.type
_entity_poly.pdbx_seq_one_letter_code
_entity_poly.pdbx_strand_id
1 'polypeptide(L)'
;MKMNIDSEMKTIVSERATSSAHGEDSPYFVGWEEYRRNPYDPLHNPSGVIQMGLAENRLSFDLLEEWLVKHPEASVTSKQDLFKDLALYQDYHGLPAFRKAMANFMAAMRGNKVKFDPERIVNTAGATAANEVLMFCLTDPGDVFLVPSPYYAG
;
A
#
# COMPACT_ATOMS: atom_id res chain seq x y z
N MET A 1 -27.43 -33.03 38.95
CA MET A 1 -27.87 -32.15 37.84
C MET A 1 -26.76 -31.13 37.63
N LYS A 2 -25.82 -31.40 36.72
CA LYS A 2 -24.76 -30.44 36.35
C LYS A 2 -25.33 -29.54 35.27
N MET A 3 -25.51 -28.25 35.57
CA MET A 3 -25.82 -27.25 34.56
C MET A 3 -24.55 -27.05 33.71
N ASN A 4 -24.57 -27.54 32.47
CA ASN A 4 -23.70 -27.00 31.43
C ASN A 4 -24.23 -25.61 31.10
N ILE A 5 -23.49 -24.58 31.53
CA ILE A 5 -23.65 -23.22 31.01
C ILE A 5 -22.51 -23.03 30.02
N ASP A 6 -22.59 -23.69 28.87
CA ASP A 6 -21.89 -23.22 27.69
C ASP A 6 -22.77 -22.12 27.10
N SER A 7 -22.75 -20.94 27.72
CA SER A 7 -23.26 -19.74 27.07
C SER A 7 -22.27 -19.41 25.95
N GLU A 8 -22.60 -19.80 24.72
CA GLU A 8 -21.94 -19.26 23.53
C GLU A 8 -21.93 -17.73 23.66
N MET A 9 -20.74 -17.15 23.90
CA MET A 9 -20.57 -15.71 23.83
C MET A 9 -20.87 -15.30 22.40
N LYS A 10 -22.09 -14.80 22.17
CA LYS A 10 -22.50 -14.25 20.89
C LYS A 10 -21.52 -13.14 20.52
N THR A 11 -20.69 -13.40 19.51
CA THR A 11 -19.66 -12.48 19.08
C THR A 11 -20.32 -11.20 18.57
N ILE A 12 -20.00 -10.05 19.18
CA ILE A 12 -20.68 -8.76 18.93
C ILE A 12 -20.12 -8.07 17.66
N VAL A 13 -19.16 -8.69 16.98
CA VAL A 13 -18.49 -8.14 15.80
C VAL A 13 -18.77 -8.98 14.55
N SER A 14 -18.45 -8.44 13.37
CA SER A 14 -18.70 -9.11 12.09
C SER A 14 -17.85 -10.37 11.92
N GLU A 15 -18.28 -11.26 11.02
CA GLU A 15 -17.51 -12.45 10.63
C GLU A 15 -16.11 -12.08 10.10
N ARG A 16 -16.00 -11.00 9.33
CA ARG A 16 -14.71 -10.49 8.84
C ARG A 16 -13.77 -10.13 9.98
N ALA A 17 -14.27 -9.51 11.05
CA ALA A 17 -13.47 -9.10 12.20
C ALA A 17 -13.02 -10.27 13.10
N THR A 18 -13.67 -11.41 12.99
CA THR A 18 -13.36 -12.63 13.77
C THR A 18 -12.70 -13.73 12.95
N SER A 19 -12.58 -13.51 11.64
CA SER A 19 -11.99 -14.45 10.71
C SER A 19 -10.48 -14.54 10.88
N SER A 20 -9.94 -15.76 10.82
CA SER A 20 -8.50 -16.01 10.76
C SER A 20 -7.87 -15.72 9.39
N ALA A 21 -8.62 -15.08 8.47
CA ALA A 21 -8.18 -14.80 7.10
C ALA A 21 -6.99 -13.82 7.01
N HIS A 22 -6.64 -13.10 8.09
CA HIS A 22 -5.43 -12.27 8.15
C HIS A 22 -4.14 -13.10 8.07
N GLY A 23 -4.19 -14.39 8.42
CA GLY A 23 -3.13 -15.37 8.12
C GLY A 23 -1.81 -15.18 8.86
N GLU A 24 -1.78 -14.38 9.94
CA GLU A 24 -0.53 -14.06 10.67
C GLU A 24 0.12 -15.29 11.33
N ASP A 25 -0.68 -16.32 11.66
CA ASP A 25 -0.20 -17.60 12.20
C ASP A 25 0.42 -18.53 11.13
N SER A 26 0.57 -18.06 9.89
CA SER A 26 1.11 -18.85 8.79
C SER A 26 2.62 -19.12 8.95
N PRO A 27 3.10 -20.35 8.62
CA PRO A 27 4.53 -20.68 8.69
C PRO A 27 5.39 -19.83 7.74
N TYR A 28 4.79 -19.13 6.77
CA TYR A 28 5.51 -18.20 5.89
C TYR A 28 6.03 -16.95 6.62
N PHE A 29 5.52 -16.64 7.82
CA PHE A 29 5.97 -15.49 8.61
C PHE A 29 7.15 -15.79 9.54
N VAL A 30 7.53 -17.05 9.75
CA VAL A 30 8.62 -17.44 10.67
C VAL A 30 9.92 -16.69 10.35
N GLY A 31 10.28 -16.53 9.08
CA GLY A 31 11.47 -15.78 8.68
C GLY A 31 11.39 -14.28 9.04
N TRP A 32 10.20 -13.69 8.93
CA TRP A 32 9.95 -12.31 9.33
C TRP A 32 9.99 -12.12 10.85
N GLU A 33 9.47 -13.08 11.61
CA GLU A 33 9.53 -13.08 13.07
C GLU A 33 10.97 -13.17 13.57
N GLU A 34 11.77 -14.08 13.01
CA GLU A 34 13.18 -14.23 13.38
C GLU A 34 14.00 -12.98 13.02
N TYR A 35 13.73 -12.35 11.87
CA TYR A 35 14.31 -11.04 11.55
C TYR A 35 13.95 -9.97 12.58
N ARG A 36 12.68 -9.88 13.00
CA ARG A 36 12.24 -8.89 14.00
C ARG A 36 12.88 -9.13 15.37
N ARG A 37 13.16 -10.37 15.74
CA ARG A 37 13.76 -10.74 17.04
C ARG A 37 15.27 -10.52 17.06
N ASN A 38 15.95 -10.70 15.93
CA ASN A 38 17.41 -10.63 15.84
C ASN A 38 17.86 -9.89 14.55
N PRO A 39 17.57 -8.59 14.40
CA PRO A 39 17.92 -7.87 13.17
C PRO A 39 19.43 -7.65 13.06
N TYR A 40 19.98 -7.83 11.87
CA TYR A 40 21.38 -7.51 11.55
C TYR A 40 21.65 -6.01 11.74
N ASP A 41 22.80 -5.71 12.36
CA ASP A 41 23.41 -4.38 12.37
C ASP A 41 24.94 -4.52 12.22
N PRO A 42 25.60 -3.78 11.31
CA PRO A 42 27.02 -3.98 11.03
C PRO A 42 27.95 -3.71 12.23
N LEU A 43 27.54 -2.89 13.20
CA LEU A 43 28.36 -2.49 14.34
C LEU A 43 27.92 -3.17 15.64
N HIS A 44 26.61 -3.26 15.86
CA HIS A 44 26.00 -3.67 17.13
C HIS A 44 25.50 -5.12 17.10
N ASN A 45 25.22 -5.69 15.92
CA ASN A 45 24.74 -7.07 15.78
C ASN A 45 25.12 -7.70 14.42
N PRO A 46 26.43 -7.90 14.14
CA PRO A 46 26.88 -8.41 12.84
C PRO A 46 26.47 -9.86 12.57
N SER A 47 26.00 -10.58 13.59
CA SER A 47 25.45 -11.94 13.50
C SER A 47 23.93 -11.98 13.35
N GLY A 48 23.26 -10.83 13.29
CA GLY A 48 21.81 -10.77 13.12
C GLY A 48 21.34 -11.22 11.74
N VAL A 49 20.04 -11.38 11.60
CA VAL A 49 19.35 -11.76 10.37
C VAL A 49 19.31 -10.58 9.40
N ILE A 50 19.81 -10.78 8.19
CA ILE A 50 19.77 -9.78 7.11
C ILE A 50 18.42 -9.84 6.41
N GLN A 51 17.77 -8.69 6.26
CA GLN A 51 16.48 -8.62 5.57
C GLN A 51 16.66 -8.71 4.05
N MET A 52 16.15 -9.79 3.46
CA MET A 52 16.11 -10.00 2.00
C MET A 52 14.71 -10.37 1.50
N GLY A 53 13.70 -10.38 2.37
CA GLY A 53 12.32 -10.74 2.07
C GLY A 53 11.38 -9.55 1.78
N LEU A 54 11.88 -8.30 1.84
CA LEU A 54 11.09 -7.10 1.58
C LEU A 54 11.47 -6.48 0.23
N ALA A 55 10.48 -6.33 -0.66
CA ALA A 55 10.65 -5.63 -1.93
C ALA A 55 10.57 -4.11 -1.72
N GLU A 56 11.68 -3.50 -1.29
CA GLU A 56 11.80 -2.05 -1.07
C GLU A 56 12.95 -1.47 -1.89
N ASN A 57 12.73 -0.32 -2.54
CA ASN A 57 13.76 0.38 -3.31
C ASN A 57 14.29 1.59 -2.53
N ARG A 58 15.53 1.49 -2.07
CA ARG A 58 16.28 2.58 -1.42
C ARG A 58 17.38 3.18 -2.30
N LEU A 59 17.55 2.69 -3.52
CA LEU A 59 18.70 2.99 -4.39
C LEU A 59 18.69 4.39 -5.00
N SER A 60 17.58 5.12 -4.89
CA SER A 60 17.38 6.41 -5.56
C SER A 60 16.86 7.50 -4.62
N PHE A 61 17.02 7.31 -3.30
CA PHE A 61 16.64 8.32 -2.33
C PHE A 61 17.46 9.60 -2.46
N ASP A 62 18.76 9.47 -2.75
CA ASP A 62 19.66 10.59 -3.02
C ASP A 62 19.14 11.54 -4.11
N LEU A 63 18.58 10.98 -5.20
CA LEU A 63 18.01 11.78 -6.30
C LEU A 63 16.78 12.57 -5.85
N LEU A 64 15.91 11.98 -5.03
CA LEU A 64 14.71 12.63 -4.52
C LEU A 64 15.06 13.66 -3.44
N GLU A 65 16.00 13.35 -2.56
CA GLU A 65 16.51 14.26 -1.53
C GLU A 65 17.14 15.50 -2.16
N GLU A 66 18.00 15.32 -3.16
CA GLU A 66 18.62 16.43 -3.90
C GLU A 66 17.55 17.30 -4.58
N TRP A 67 16.54 16.69 -5.20
CA TRP A 67 15.44 17.41 -5.83
C TRP A 67 14.64 18.23 -4.81
N LEU A 68 14.30 17.64 -3.65
CA LEU A 68 13.55 18.32 -2.60
C LEU A 68 14.30 19.53 -2.02
N VAL A 69 15.62 19.42 -1.85
CA VAL A 69 16.47 20.54 -1.40
C VAL A 69 16.47 21.69 -2.40
N LYS A 70 16.48 21.38 -3.71
CA LYS A 70 16.46 22.40 -4.78
C LYS A 70 15.08 23.02 -5.01
N HIS A 71 14.01 22.34 -4.58
CA HIS A 71 12.62 22.72 -4.82
C HIS A 71 11.79 22.87 -3.53
N PRO A 72 12.17 23.76 -2.60
CA PRO A 72 11.44 23.95 -1.35
C PRO A 72 9.99 24.44 -1.56
N GLU A 73 9.69 25.06 -2.70
CA GLU A 73 8.35 25.47 -3.10
C GLU A 73 7.38 24.30 -3.31
N ALA A 74 7.87 23.07 -3.50
CA ALA A 74 7.04 21.88 -3.61
C ALA A 74 6.41 21.47 -2.26
N SER A 75 6.95 21.96 -1.13
CA SER A 75 6.36 21.73 0.18
C SER A 75 5.05 22.50 0.34
N VAL A 76 4.03 21.83 0.89
CA VAL A 76 2.74 22.43 1.26
C VAL A 76 2.91 23.60 2.25
N THR A 77 3.99 23.59 3.03
CA THR A 77 4.28 24.65 4.02
C THR A 77 4.91 25.91 3.40
N SER A 78 5.25 25.90 2.11
CA SER A 78 5.95 27.00 1.45
C SER A 78 5.09 28.25 1.22
N LYS A 79 3.75 28.11 1.20
CA LYS A 79 2.79 29.22 1.00
C LYS A 79 1.55 29.04 1.87
N GLN A 80 1.22 30.05 2.68
CA GLN A 80 0.08 30.00 3.62
C GLN A 80 -1.27 29.77 2.95
N ASP A 81 -1.50 30.35 1.77
CA ASP A 81 -2.77 30.19 1.06
C ASP A 81 -2.91 28.79 0.44
N LEU A 82 -1.81 28.21 -0.06
CA LEU A 82 -1.79 26.87 -0.63
C LEU A 82 -2.14 25.78 0.38
N PHE A 83 -1.68 25.92 1.64
CA PHE A 83 -2.02 24.95 2.69
C PHE A 83 -3.53 24.86 2.91
N LYS A 84 -4.24 26.00 2.99
CA LYS A 84 -5.68 26.03 3.23
C LYS A 84 -6.45 25.40 2.07
N ASP A 85 -6.06 25.72 0.84
CA ASP A 85 -6.67 25.16 -0.37
C ASP A 85 -6.50 23.63 -0.44
N LEU A 86 -5.30 23.13 -0.13
CA LEU A 86 -5.02 21.69 -0.13
C LEU A 86 -5.65 20.96 1.06
N ALA A 87 -5.69 21.57 2.25
CA ALA A 87 -6.26 20.95 3.44
C ALA A 87 -7.78 20.73 3.33
N LEU A 88 -8.48 21.57 2.56
CA LEU A 88 -9.92 21.44 2.31
C LEU A 88 -10.23 20.62 1.05
N TYR A 89 -9.21 20.27 0.26
CA TYR A 89 -9.38 19.52 -0.97
C TYR A 89 -9.79 18.07 -0.66
N GLN A 90 -11.01 17.71 -1.08
CA GLN A 90 -11.62 16.40 -0.82
C GLN A 90 -12.32 15.81 -2.05
N ASP A 91 -12.10 16.39 -3.24
CA ASP A 91 -12.66 15.88 -4.48
C ASP A 91 -12.03 14.51 -4.81
N TYR A 92 -12.88 13.49 -4.96
CA TYR A 92 -12.45 12.12 -5.18
C TYR A 92 -11.78 11.91 -6.55
N HIS A 93 -11.94 12.83 -7.51
CA HIS A 93 -11.16 12.77 -8.76
C HIS A 93 -9.67 12.97 -8.48
N GLY A 94 -9.31 13.65 -7.39
CA GLY A 94 -7.94 14.02 -7.10
C GLY A 94 -7.44 15.20 -7.94
N LEU A 95 -6.38 15.84 -7.43
CA LEU A 95 -5.87 17.11 -7.97
C LEU A 95 -5.64 17.00 -9.49
N PRO A 96 -6.24 17.87 -10.33
CA PRO A 96 -6.08 17.79 -11.79
C PRO A 96 -4.61 17.86 -12.24
N ALA A 97 -3.80 18.68 -11.57
CA ALA A 97 -2.37 18.78 -11.82
C ALA A 97 -1.64 17.45 -11.54
N PHE A 98 -2.04 16.74 -10.47
CA PHE A 98 -1.47 15.44 -10.10
C PHE A 98 -1.85 14.36 -11.12
N ARG A 99 -3.13 14.27 -11.52
CA ARG A 99 -3.58 13.32 -12.56
C ARG A 99 -2.85 13.53 -13.88
N LYS A 100 -2.67 14.78 -14.30
CA LYS A 100 -1.89 15.12 -15.50
C LYS A 100 -0.41 14.71 -15.37
N ALA A 101 0.20 14.95 -14.22
CA ALA A 101 1.58 14.53 -13.95
C ALA A 101 1.72 12.99 -14.02
N MET A 102 0.78 12.25 -13.41
CA MET A 102 0.75 10.79 -13.46
C MET A 102 0.58 10.26 -14.89
N ALA A 103 -0.34 10.81 -15.68
CA ALA A 103 -0.53 10.43 -17.08
C ALA A 103 0.76 10.58 -17.89
N ASN A 104 1.46 11.71 -17.72
CA ASN A 104 2.73 11.98 -18.39
C ASN A 104 3.84 11.04 -17.92
N PHE A 105 3.92 10.78 -16.61
CA PHE A 105 4.92 9.88 -16.04
C PHE A 105 4.73 8.44 -16.55
N MET A 106 3.50 7.93 -16.56
CA MET A 106 3.17 6.61 -17.10
C MET A 106 3.50 6.49 -18.60
N ALA A 107 3.23 7.55 -19.38
CA ALA A 107 3.62 7.60 -20.79
C ALA A 107 5.15 7.56 -20.95
N ALA A 108 5.88 8.34 -20.17
CA ALA A 108 7.35 8.37 -20.18
C ALA A 108 7.96 7.00 -19.82
N MET A 109 7.42 6.32 -18.81
CA MET A 109 7.81 4.95 -18.42
C MET A 109 7.54 3.90 -19.51
N ARG A 110 6.74 4.23 -20.53
CA ARG A 110 6.49 3.40 -21.72
C ARG A 110 7.23 3.92 -22.95
N GLY A 111 8.21 4.80 -22.78
CA GLY A 111 8.96 5.42 -23.86
C GLY A 111 8.10 6.31 -24.77
N ASN A 112 7.05 6.91 -24.22
CA ASN A 112 6.08 7.76 -24.92
C ASN A 112 5.38 7.09 -26.12
N LYS A 113 5.35 5.76 -26.15
CA LYS A 113 4.68 4.97 -27.21
C LYS A 113 3.16 4.93 -27.06
N VAL A 114 2.66 5.26 -25.87
CA VAL A 114 1.24 5.31 -25.52
C VAL A 114 0.95 6.58 -24.74
N LYS A 115 -0.30 7.06 -24.81
CA LYS A 115 -0.79 8.20 -24.04
C LYS A 115 -1.88 7.74 -23.08
N PHE A 116 -1.91 8.34 -21.90
CA PHE A 116 -2.94 8.13 -20.90
C PHE A 116 -3.80 9.39 -20.80
N ASP A 117 -5.12 9.21 -20.81
CA ASP A 117 -6.07 10.30 -20.60
C ASP A 117 -6.15 10.61 -19.09
N PRO A 118 -5.77 11.81 -18.62
CA PRO A 118 -5.81 12.15 -17.20
C PRO A 118 -7.23 12.12 -16.61
N GLU A 119 -8.29 12.26 -17.41
CA GLU A 119 -9.67 12.13 -16.94
C GLU A 119 -10.08 10.67 -16.65
N ARG A 120 -9.24 9.71 -17.03
CA ARG A 120 -9.44 8.27 -16.74
C ARG A 120 -8.55 7.76 -15.61
N ILE A 121 -7.76 8.63 -14.98
CA ILE A 121 -6.93 8.27 -13.83
C ILE A 121 -7.74 8.46 -12.55
N VAL A 122 -7.97 7.35 -11.84
CA VAL A 122 -8.57 7.33 -10.51
C VAL A 122 -7.46 7.07 -9.48
N ASN A 123 -7.36 7.94 -8.48
CA ASN A 123 -6.36 7.79 -7.42
C ASN A 123 -6.90 6.90 -6.30
N THR A 124 -6.06 6.01 -5.80
CA THR A 124 -6.36 5.15 -4.64
C THR A 124 -5.25 5.29 -3.60
N ALA A 125 -5.50 4.83 -2.38
CA ALA A 125 -4.50 4.76 -1.32
C ALA A 125 -3.50 3.60 -1.57
N GLY A 126 -2.73 3.71 -2.65
CA GLY A 126 -1.78 2.70 -3.10
C GLY A 126 -2.39 1.57 -3.92
N ALA A 127 -1.54 0.63 -4.33
CA ALA A 127 -1.91 -0.49 -5.20
C ALA A 127 -2.80 -1.53 -4.49
N THR A 128 -2.67 -1.70 -3.17
CA THR A 128 -3.53 -2.59 -2.38
C THR A 128 -5.00 -2.17 -2.50
N ALA A 129 -5.30 -0.89 -2.23
CA ALA A 129 -6.65 -0.36 -2.39
C ALA A 129 -7.13 -0.38 -3.85
N ALA A 130 -6.22 -0.16 -4.82
CA ALA A 130 -6.56 -0.27 -6.24
C ALA A 130 -7.03 -1.68 -6.63
N ASN A 131 -6.29 -2.71 -6.19
CA ASN A 131 -6.65 -4.10 -6.45
C ASN A 131 -8.00 -4.46 -5.81
N GLU A 132 -8.22 -4.07 -4.55
CA GLU A 132 -9.47 -4.31 -3.84
C GLU A 132 -10.66 -3.63 -4.54
N VAL A 133 -10.54 -2.34 -4.89
CA VAL A 133 -11.60 -1.61 -5.62
C VAL A 133 -11.88 -2.25 -6.97
N LEU A 134 -10.86 -2.68 -7.71
CA LEU A 134 -11.05 -3.38 -8.98
C LEU A 134 -11.82 -4.70 -8.80
N MET A 135 -11.53 -5.46 -7.74
CA MET A 135 -12.29 -6.67 -7.42
C MET A 135 -13.76 -6.33 -7.14
N PHE A 136 -14.02 -5.31 -6.31
CA PHE A 136 -15.40 -4.86 -6.05
C PHE A 136 -16.15 -4.36 -7.29
N CYS A 137 -15.45 -3.75 -8.25
CA CYS A 137 -16.08 -3.23 -9.47
C CYS A 137 -16.35 -4.30 -10.53
N LEU A 138 -15.59 -5.39 -10.55
CA LEU A 138 -15.60 -6.37 -11.65
C LEU A 138 -16.26 -7.70 -11.30
N THR A 139 -16.52 -7.97 -10.01
CA THR A 139 -16.99 -9.28 -9.54
C THR A 139 -18.01 -9.17 -8.42
N ASP A 140 -18.93 -10.14 -8.37
CA ASP A 140 -19.83 -10.38 -7.25
C ASP A 140 -19.27 -11.49 -6.33
N PRO A 141 -19.75 -11.60 -5.07
CA PRO A 141 -19.36 -12.70 -4.20
C PRO A 141 -19.61 -14.09 -4.82
N GLY A 142 -18.55 -14.87 -5.00
CA GLY A 142 -18.60 -16.21 -5.61
C GLY A 142 -17.97 -16.28 -7.01
N ASP A 143 -17.75 -15.13 -7.64
CA ASP A 143 -16.97 -15.04 -8.88
C ASP A 143 -15.47 -15.30 -8.63
N VAL A 144 -14.71 -15.51 -9.72
CA VAL A 144 -13.28 -15.88 -9.66
C VAL A 144 -12.42 -15.07 -10.62
N PHE A 145 -11.16 -14.83 -10.21
CA PHE A 145 -10.11 -14.26 -11.05
C PHE A 145 -9.10 -15.33 -11.49
N LEU A 146 -8.57 -15.20 -12.71
CA LEU A 146 -7.42 -16.00 -13.16
C LEU A 146 -6.12 -15.26 -12.81
N VAL A 147 -5.24 -15.90 -12.04
CA VAL A 147 -3.94 -15.33 -11.63
C VAL A 147 -2.82 -16.31 -11.99
N PRO A 148 -1.86 -15.93 -12.87
CA PRO A 148 -0.74 -16.78 -13.21
C PRO A 148 0.19 -17.04 -12.01
N SER A 149 0.64 -18.29 -11.84
CA SER A 149 1.58 -18.66 -10.79
C SER A 149 3.05 -18.60 -11.26
N PRO A 150 4.01 -18.19 -10.40
CA PRO A 150 3.82 -17.60 -9.06
C PRO A 150 3.36 -16.14 -9.12
N TYR A 151 2.64 -15.69 -8.10
CA TYR A 151 2.10 -14.32 -8.00
C TYR A 151 2.41 -13.68 -6.64
N TYR A 152 2.10 -12.39 -6.52
CA TYR A 152 2.22 -11.64 -5.27
C TYR A 152 1.22 -12.16 -4.22
N ALA A 153 1.71 -12.52 -3.02
CA ALA A 153 0.90 -13.23 -2.03
C ALA A 153 -0.17 -12.41 -1.32
N GLY A 154 -0.14 -11.07 -1.40
CA GLY A 154 -1.09 -10.18 -0.72
C GLY A 154 -2.21 -9.66 -1.63
#